data_AF-A0AA42GXA1-F1
#
_entry.id   AF-A0AA42GXA1-F1
#
_cell.length_a   1.000
_cell.length_b   1.000
_cell.length_c   1.000
_cell.angle_alpha   90.00
_cell.angle_beta   90.00
_cell.angle_gamma   90.00
#
_symmetry.space_group_name_H-M   'P 1'
#
loop_
_entity.id
_entity.type
_entity.pdbx_description
1 polymer ?
#
loop_
_entity_poly.entity_id
_entity_poly.type
_entity_poly.pdbx_seq_one_letter_code
_entity_poly.pdbx_strand_id
1 'polypeptide(L)'
;MPVADVINHYIADVGPRFENKPKQKRDFVKRMEALLAFWGDRFVSDINKRSCVEFAEKHAQSTARRYLEDLRAAVELAIGDELMANTKIHFKLPAPQKARYRFYTREQAAKIVWAAYREKGTYSYTGKRAKAEHRGQTIFTKARPKRHIARFFLTACYTGTRTERIEQASFVKEDGRPWIDLERGIFYRAWEGELVPENKRADPIRIPQRLLAHMRRWHRNGARYLVEWNGKPVGTASAFFRMLKDVIPDELERKGLNRHSTKHTAATWLMMSGENTSDIAGFLSIDERTLRKHYGHHHPDHQRDIDASFTTGRAGRIQSRNPHKVQVPPPVSETTSGADLAAERRKAILDYIDIVDGPLELIHVVESAPDEELSVLREKVKRAARSGKWEALL
;
A
#
# COMPACT_ATOMS: atom_id res chain seq x y z
N MET A 1 10.75 22.50 20.93
CA MET A 1 10.63 23.00 19.56
C MET A 1 9.17 22.91 19.11
N PRO A 2 8.59 23.99 18.57
CA PRO A 2 7.28 23.97 17.91
C PRO A 2 7.25 23.01 16.71
N VAL A 3 6.12 22.35 16.47
CA VAL A 3 6.00 21.43 15.31
C VAL A 3 6.02 22.19 13.98
N ALA A 4 5.53 23.43 13.95
CA ALA A 4 5.60 24.28 12.76
C ALA A 4 7.04 24.47 12.27
N ASP A 5 8.00 24.68 13.17
CA ASP A 5 9.42 24.87 12.82
C ASP A 5 10.02 23.57 12.26
N VAL A 6 9.68 22.43 12.84
CA VAL A 6 10.10 21.10 12.34
C VAL A 6 9.57 20.85 10.92
N ILE A 7 8.30 21.17 10.68
CA ILE A 7 7.69 21.03 9.35
C ILE A 7 8.31 22.01 8.37
N ASN A 8 8.58 23.25 8.78
CA ASN A 8 9.24 24.25 7.92
C ASN A 8 10.63 23.78 7.48
N HIS A 9 11.44 23.26 8.42
CA HIS A 9 12.74 22.66 8.12
C HIS A 9 12.62 21.50 7.12
N TYR A 10 11.67 20.59 7.35
CA TYR A 10 11.43 19.47 6.45
C TYR A 10 10.97 19.90 5.05
N ILE A 11 10.17 20.97 4.94
CA ILE A 11 9.78 21.55 3.65
C ILE A 11 11.00 22.14 2.93
N ALA A 12 11.89 22.82 3.64
CA ALA A 12 13.09 23.41 3.05
C ALA A 12 14.05 22.35 2.48
N ASP A 13 14.27 21.24 3.19
CA ASP A 13 15.15 20.15 2.72
C ASP A 13 14.50 19.29 1.62
N VAL A 14 13.24 18.88 1.82
CA VAL A 14 12.60 17.88 0.95
C VAL A 14 11.84 18.53 -0.22
N GLY A 15 11.40 19.78 -0.08
CA GLY A 15 10.68 20.55 -1.09
C GLY A 15 11.37 20.61 -2.46
N PRO A 16 12.69 20.90 -2.54
CA PRO A 16 13.44 20.94 -3.80
C PRO A 16 13.34 19.66 -4.64
N ARG A 17 13.14 18.50 -4.00
CA ARG A 17 12.99 17.20 -4.70
C ARG A 17 11.76 17.14 -5.62
N PHE A 18 10.83 18.08 -5.49
CA PHE A 18 9.58 18.13 -6.24
C PHE A 18 9.49 19.28 -7.26
N GLU A 19 10.53 20.09 -7.47
CA GLU A 19 10.49 21.26 -8.37
C GLU A 19 9.97 20.91 -9.78
N ASN A 20 10.50 19.84 -10.37
CA ASN A 20 10.12 19.38 -11.70
C ASN A 20 8.93 18.40 -11.69
N LYS A 21 8.21 18.28 -10.56
CA LYS A 21 7.16 17.26 -10.36
C LYS A 21 5.89 17.91 -9.79
N PRO A 22 5.15 18.70 -10.58
CA PRO A 22 4.09 19.58 -10.08
C PRO A 22 2.98 18.85 -9.31
N LYS A 23 2.58 17.66 -9.78
CA LYS A 23 1.60 16.84 -9.08
C LYS A 23 2.09 16.37 -7.71
N GLN A 24 3.34 15.92 -7.64
CA GLN A 24 3.94 15.43 -6.39
C GLN A 24 4.19 16.57 -5.42
N LYS A 25 4.61 17.74 -5.92
CA LYS A 25 4.72 18.98 -5.15
C LYS A 25 3.39 19.35 -4.50
N ARG A 26 2.31 19.42 -5.28
CA ARG A 26 0.96 19.70 -4.77
C ARG A 26 0.53 18.66 -3.73
N ASP A 27 0.74 17.38 -4.01
CA ASP A 27 0.36 16.31 -3.09
C ASP A 27 1.20 16.35 -1.81
N PHE A 28 2.45 16.83 -1.83
CA PHE A 28 3.33 17.05 -0.66
C PHE A 28 2.85 18.24 0.18
N VAL A 29 2.63 19.40 -0.45
CA VAL A 29 2.11 20.60 0.22
C VAL A 29 0.83 20.31 0.99
N LYS A 30 -0.13 19.60 0.37
CA LYS A 30 -1.37 19.19 1.04
C LYS A 30 -1.17 18.37 2.32
N ARG A 31 -0.12 17.55 2.39
CA ARG A 31 0.16 16.77 3.61
C ARG A 31 0.73 17.67 4.69
N MET A 32 1.62 18.58 4.30
CA MET A 32 2.21 19.55 5.23
C MET A 32 1.13 20.48 5.79
N GLU A 33 0.22 20.98 4.95
CA GLU A 33 -0.95 21.76 5.37
C GLU A 33 -1.81 20.99 6.38
N ALA A 34 -2.09 19.70 6.13
CA ALA A 34 -2.87 18.87 7.03
C ALA A 34 -2.16 18.64 8.38
N LEU A 35 -0.83 18.47 8.37
CA LEU A 35 -0.04 18.32 9.59
C LEU A 35 0.01 19.63 10.39
N LEU A 36 0.22 20.77 9.72
CA LEU A 36 0.21 22.10 10.34
C LEU A 36 -1.16 22.44 10.93
N ALA A 37 -2.25 22.12 10.23
CA ALA A 37 -3.60 22.37 10.72
C ALA A 37 -3.94 21.61 12.02
N PHE A 38 -3.24 20.51 12.32
CA PHE A 38 -3.48 19.73 13.54
C PHE A 38 -2.43 19.95 14.64
N TRP A 39 -1.15 20.03 14.28
CA TRP A 39 -0.04 20.15 15.24
C TRP A 39 0.69 21.50 15.18
N GLY A 40 0.38 22.41 14.26
CA GLY A 40 1.16 23.64 14.01
C GLY A 40 1.43 24.46 15.27
N ASP A 41 0.41 24.65 16.11
CA ASP A 41 0.49 25.41 17.36
C ASP A 41 0.96 24.57 18.57
N ARG A 42 1.32 23.30 18.34
CA ARG A 42 1.75 22.35 19.39
C ARG A 42 3.26 22.21 19.40
N PHE A 43 3.78 21.72 20.52
CA PHE A 43 5.18 21.34 20.63
C PHE A 43 5.39 19.90 20.19
N VAL A 44 6.62 19.60 19.78
CA VAL A 44 7.04 18.24 19.40
C VAL A 44 6.82 17.22 20.53
N SER A 45 6.90 17.65 21.80
CA SER A 45 6.57 16.85 22.99
C SER A 45 5.10 16.41 23.05
N ASP A 46 4.19 17.14 22.38
CA ASP A 46 2.77 16.83 22.35
C ASP A 46 2.43 15.74 21.33
N ILE A 47 3.41 15.28 20.55
CA ILE A 47 3.28 14.16 19.64
C ILE A 47 3.39 12.86 20.44
N ASN A 48 2.28 12.15 20.58
CA ASN A 48 2.22 10.87 21.28
C ASN A 48 1.22 9.91 20.62
N LYS A 49 1.10 8.70 21.17
CA LYS A 49 0.20 7.66 20.64
C LYS A 49 -1.24 8.16 20.53
N ARG A 50 -1.74 8.92 21.51
CA ARG A 50 -3.10 9.44 21.55
C ARG A 50 -3.32 10.49 20.46
N SER A 51 -2.44 11.49 20.36
CA SER A 51 -2.55 12.52 19.33
C SER A 51 -2.45 11.93 17.91
N CYS A 52 -1.64 10.88 17.70
CA CYS A 52 -1.58 10.17 16.42
C CYS A 52 -2.90 9.44 16.08
N VAL A 53 -3.58 8.87 17.08
CA VAL A 53 -4.88 8.21 16.89
C VAL A 53 -5.96 9.24 16.58
N GLU A 54 -6.03 10.33 17.34
CA GLU A 54 -6.97 11.45 17.12
C GLU A 54 -6.82 12.05 15.71
N PHE A 55 -5.58 12.18 15.23
CA PHE A 55 -5.34 12.61 13.86
C PHE A 55 -5.77 11.57 12.83
N ALA A 56 -5.49 10.29 13.08
CA ALA A 56 -5.81 9.22 12.15
C ALA A 56 -7.32 9.03 11.95
N GLU A 57 -8.14 9.30 12.96
CA GLU A 57 -9.61 9.23 12.87
C GLU A 57 -10.20 10.26 11.89
N LYS A 58 -9.50 11.37 11.64
CA LYS A 58 -9.94 12.43 10.72
C LYS A 58 -9.62 12.14 9.24
N HIS A 59 -8.93 11.04 8.96
CA HIS A 59 -8.44 10.74 7.61
C HIS A 59 -8.64 9.27 7.23
N ALA A 60 -8.69 8.98 5.94
CA ALA A 60 -8.64 7.60 5.47
C ALA A 60 -7.33 6.93 5.94
N GLN A 61 -7.40 5.66 6.38
CA GLN A 61 -6.28 4.93 6.99
C GLN A 61 -4.94 5.05 6.25
N SER A 62 -4.93 4.92 4.92
CA SER A 62 -3.71 5.04 4.11
C SER A 62 -3.16 6.47 4.05
N THR A 63 -4.05 7.46 4.10
CA THR A 63 -3.71 8.89 4.10
C THR A 63 -3.14 9.29 5.46
N ALA A 64 -3.83 8.94 6.55
CA ALA A 64 -3.36 9.12 7.92
C ALA A 64 -1.97 8.53 8.12
N ARG A 65 -1.77 7.28 7.68
CA ARG A 65 -0.47 6.62 7.76
C ARG A 65 0.61 7.39 7.00
N ARG A 66 0.35 7.81 5.76
CA ARG A 66 1.33 8.57 4.98
C ARG A 66 1.69 9.90 5.63
N TYR A 67 0.71 10.61 6.17
CA TYR A 67 0.92 11.90 6.84
C TYR A 67 1.78 11.71 8.10
N LEU A 68 1.51 10.69 8.91
CA LEU A 68 2.30 10.35 10.08
C LEU A 68 3.72 9.85 9.73
N GLU A 69 3.90 9.19 8.59
CA GLU A 69 5.23 8.84 8.07
C GLU A 69 6.04 10.09 7.71
N ASP A 70 5.41 11.09 7.09
CA ASP A 70 6.07 12.38 6.79
C ASP A 70 6.35 13.19 8.07
N LEU A 71 5.44 13.23 9.04
CA LEU A 71 5.68 13.89 10.34
C LEU A 71 6.83 13.24 11.11
N ARG A 72 6.89 11.90 11.13
CA ARG A 72 7.99 11.18 11.75
C ARG A 72 9.32 11.49 11.06
N ALA A 73 9.33 11.49 9.72
CA ALA A 73 10.53 11.84 8.96
C ALA A 73 10.98 13.29 9.21
N ALA A 74 10.03 14.22 9.37
CA ALA A 74 10.34 15.61 9.70
C ALA A 74 11.02 15.75 11.07
N VAL A 75 10.52 15.05 12.09
CA VAL A 75 11.14 15.01 13.42
C VAL A 75 12.51 14.34 13.37
N GLU A 76 12.63 13.20 12.69
CA GLU A 76 13.90 12.47 12.54
C GLU A 76 14.96 13.34 11.84
N LEU A 77 14.56 14.11 10.81
CA LEU A 77 15.43 15.07 10.14
C LEU A 77 15.87 16.19 11.09
N ALA A 78 14.94 16.82 11.82
CA ALA A 78 15.28 17.89 12.76
C ALA A 78 16.22 17.45 13.89
N ILE A 79 16.08 16.19 14.37
CA ILE A 79 17.03 15.60 15.32
C ILE A 79 18.38 15.33 14.65
N GLY A 80 18.39 14.78 13.43
CA GLY A 80 19.60 14.48 12.68
C GLY A 80 20.44 15.70 12.32
N ASP A 81 19.78 16.84 12.08
CA ASP A 81 20.40 18.13 11.80
C ASP A 81 20.65 18.97 13.05
N GLU A 82 20.53 18.36 14.24
CA GLU A 82 20.84 18.97 15.54
C GLU A 82 20.01 20.22 15.91
N LEU A 83 18.86 20.42 15.26
CA LEU A 83 17.93 21.53 15.56
C LEU A 83 17.15 21.31 16.85
N MET A 84 17.10 20.07 17.33
CA MET A 84 16.49 19.72 18.61
C MET A 84 17.19 18.53 19.26
N ALA A 85 17.07 18.43 20.59
CA ALA A 85 17.60 17.30 21.35
C ALA A 85 16.98 15.97 20.88
N ASN A 86 17.79 14.91 20.93
CA ASN A 86 17.37 13.54 20.60
C ASN A 86 16.28 13.06 21.57
N THR A 87 15.03 13.35 21.20
CA THR A 87 13.84 13.09 22.01
C THR A 87 13.13 11.88 21.46
N LYS A 88 12.87 10.88 22.30
CA LYS A 88 12.16 9.68 21.88
C LYS A 88 10.66 9.94 21.75
N ILE A 89 10.16 10.03 20.52
CA ILE A 89 8.74 10.25 20.22
C ILE A 89 8.05 8.94 19.85
N HIS A 90 6.88 8.69 20.44
CA HIS A 90 6.11 7.48 20.22
C HIS A 90 5.00 7.67 19.18
N PHE A 91 5.35 7.51 17.90
CA PHE A 91 4.38 7.52 16.80
C PHE A 91 3.52 6.25 16.76
N LYS A 92 2.19 6.40 16.69
CA LYS A 92 1.25 5.30 16.41
C LYS A 92 0.74 5.38 14.98
N LEU A 93 1.39 4.67 14.08
CA LEU A 93 0.96 4.61 12.67
C LEU A 93 -0.19 3.61 12.50
N PRO A 94 -1.24 3.95 11.72
CA PRO A 94 -2.24 2.98 11.29
C PRO A 94 -1.60 1.78 10.60
N ALA A 95 -2.18 0.60 10.75
CA ALA A 95 -1.68 -0.61 10.08
C ALA A 95 -1.62 -0.40 8.56
N PRO A 96 -0.61 -0.92 7.86
CA PRO A 96 -0.58 -0.88 6.41
C PRO A 96 -1.78 -1.63 5.84
N GLN A 97 -2.38 -1.14 4.75
CA GLN A 97 -3.45 -1.86 4.07
C GLN A 97 -2.90 -3.18 3.52
N LYS A 98 -3.69 -4.25 3.64
CA LYS A 98 -3.38 -5.53 2.98
C LYS A 98 -3.29 -5.29 1.48
N ALA A 99 -2.16 -5.65 0.88
CA ALA A 99 -2.01 -5.61 -0.57
C ALA A 99 -3.06 -6.52 -1.21
N ARG A 100 -3.80 -5.96 -2.19
CA ARG A 100 -4.84 -6.70 -2.92
C ARG A 100 -4.19 -7.33 -4.14
N TYR A 101 -4.05 -8.65 -4.15
CA TYR A 101 -3.52 -9.40 -5.29
C TYR A 101 -4.69 -10.03 -6.04
N ARG A 102 -5.14 -9.37 -7.10
CA ARG A 102 -6.06 -9.93 -8.09
C ARG A 102 -5.44 -9.74 -9.47
N PHE A 103 -5.63 -10.72 -10.33
CA PHE A 103 -5.20 -10.71 -11.71
C PHE A 103 -6.38 -11.00 -12.63
N TYR A 104 -6.25 -10.61 -13.90
CA TYR A 104 -7.28 -10.83 -14.92
C TYR A 104 -7.22 -12.27 -15.45
N THR A 105 -8.37 -12.90 -15.63
CA THR A 105 -8.45 -14.13 -16.44
C THR A 105 -8.25 -13.81 -17.92
N ARG A 106 -7.98 -14.84 -18.74
CA ARG A 106 -7.83 -14.67 -20.20
C ARG A 106 -9.11 -14.15 -20.86
N GLU A 107 -10.27 -14.62 -20.39
CA GLU A 107 -11.58 -14.17 -20.87
C GLU A 107 -11.86 -12.71 -20.49
N GLN A 108 -11.63 -12.33 -19.23
CA GLN A 108 -11.79 -10.94 -18.78
C GLN A 108 -10.87 -10.00 -19.57
N ALA A 109 -9.62 -10.41 -19.77
CA ALA A 109 -8.66 -9.68 -20.60
C ALA A 109 -9.17 -9.51 -22.04
N ALA A 110 -9.69 -10.59 -22.66
CA ALA A 110 -10.24 -10.54 -24.01
C ALA A 110 -11.47 -9.61 -24.09
N LYS A 111 -12.40 -9.70 -23.13
CA LYS A 111 -13.59 -8.82 -23.07
C LYS A 111 -13.20 -7.35 -22.99
N ILE A 112 -12.24 -6.98 -22.13
CA ILE A 112 -11.75 -5.60 -21.99
C ILE A 112 -11.16 -5.09 -23.31
N VAL A 113 -10.26 -5.88 -23.93
CA VAL A 113 -9.62 -5.50 -25.19
C VAL A 113 -10.65 -5.35 -26.31
N TRP A 114 -11.58 -6.29 -26.41
CA TRP A 114 -12.60 -6.29 -27.46
C TRP A 114 -13.58 -5.12 -27.32
N ALA A 115 -14.07 -4.86 -26.11
CA ALA A 115 -14.93 -3.71 -25.82
C ALA A 115 -14.21 -2.40 -26.15
N ALA A 116 -12.98 -2.22 -25.66
CA ALA A 116 -12.16 -1.04 -25.93
C ALA A 116 -11.91 -0.80 -27.42
N TYR A 117 -11.62 -1.87 -28.15
CA TYR A 117 -11.29 -1.80 -29.57
C TYR A 117 -12.51 -1.49 -30.44
N ARG A 118 -13.68 -2.05 -30.10
CA ARG A 118 -14.90 -1.95 -30.90
C ARG A 118 -15.77 -0.75 -30.58
N GLU A 119 -15.60 -0.12 -29.42
CA GLU A 119 -16.40 1.05 -29.05
C GLU A 119 -16.29 2.17 -30.10
N LYS A 120 -17.45 2.65 -30.55
CA LYS A 120 -17.59 3.78 -31.47
C LYS A 120 -17.91 5.02 -30.67
N GLY A 121 -17.31 6.14 -31.06
CA GLY A 121 -17.65 7.44 -30.49
C GLY A 121 -19.06 7.83 -30.88
N THR A 122 -19.76 8.54 -30.00
CA THR A 122 -21.07 9.09 -30.28
C THR A 122 -21.00 10.60 -30.46
N TYR A 123 -21.92 11.15 -31.24
CA TYR A 123 -22.15 12.58 -31.35
C TYR A 123 -23.63 12.85 -31.11
N SER A 124 -23.92 13.74 -30.16
CA SER A 124 -25.28 14.09 -29.77
C SER A 124 -25.59 15.52 -30.22
N TYR A 125 -26.67 15.69 -30.97
CA TYR A 125 -27.13 16.98 -31.47
C TYR A 125 -27.90 17.75 -30.38
N THR A 126 -27.22 18.13 -29.30
CA THR A 126 -27.83 18.82 -28.14
C THR A 126 -27.54 20.32 -28.09
N GLY A 127 -26.70 20.83 -28.99
CA GLY A 127 -26.36 22.25 -29.04
C GLY A 127 -27.54 23.12 -29.47
N LYS A 128 -27.56 24.38 -28.99
CA LYS A 128 -28.57 25.40 -29.36
C LYS A 128 -28.68 25.62 -30.89
N ARG A 129 -27.61 25.35 -31.64
CA ARG A 129 -27.52 25.47 -33.10
C ARG A 129 -27.85 24.17 -33.86
N ALA A 130 -28.19 23.08 -33.17
CA ALA A 130 -28.65 21.86 -33.84
C ALA A 130 -29.98 22.16 -34.54
N LYS A 131 -30.10 21.76 -35.81
CA LYS A 131 -31.36 21.84 -36.56
C LYS A 131 -32.47 21.12 -35.80
N ALA A 132 -33.69 21.64 -35.84
CA ALA A 132 -34.83 21.11 -35.09
C ALA A 132 -35.06 19.61 -35.37
N GLU A 133 -34.90 19.20 -36.62
CA GLU A 133 -35.06 17.82 -37.10
C GLU A 133 -34.10 16.79 -36.46
N HIS A 134 -32.91 17.22 -36.04
CA HIS A 134 -31.88 16.34 -35.47
C HIS A 134 -31.68 16.57 -33.98
N ARG A 135 -32.37 17.56 -33.39
CA ARG A 135 -32.14 17.96 -32.00
C ARG A 135 -32.51 16.82 -31.04
N GLY A 136 -31.57 16.47 -30.16
CA GLY A 136 -31.71 15.35 -29.23
C GLY A 136 -31.32 13.98 -29.80
N GLN A 137 -31.05 13.87 -31.11
CA GLN A 137 -30.57 12.62 -31.71
C GLN A 137 -29.10 12.37 -31.34
N THR A 138 -28.76 11.10 -31.11
CA THR A 138 -27.36 10.65 -30.93
C THR A 138 -27.00 9.65 -32.03
N ILE A 139 -25.92 9.92 -32.74
CA ILE A 139 -25.42 9.07 -33.82
C ILE A 139 -24.06 8.48 -33.48
N PHE A 140 -23.75 7.33 -34.09
CA PHE A 140 -22.40 6.75 -34.03
C PHE A 140 -21.48 7.40 -35.07
N THR A 141 -20.29 7.77 -34.63
CA THR A 141 -19.23 8.32 -35.46
C THR A 141 -18.22 7.25 -35.85
N LYS A 142 -17.32 7.59 -36.79
CA LYS A 142 -16.16 6.75 -37.12
C LYS A 142 -15.08 6.78 -36.01
N ALA A 143 -15.18 7.71 -35.06
CA ALA A 143 -14.20 7.86 -33.97
C ALA A 143 -14.18 6.62 -33.07
N ARG A 144 -13.02 6.35 -32.49
CA ARG A 144 -12.75 5.15 -31.68
C ARG A 144 -12.17 5.55 -30.33
N PRO A 145 -13.02 6.08 -29.42
CA PRO A 145 -12.59 6.79 -28.23
C PRO A 145 -11.67 5.98 -27.33
N LYS A 146 -11.91 4.67 -27.22
CA LYS A 146 -11.25 3.82 -26.23
C LYS A 146 -10.19 2.88 -26.82
N ARG A 147 -9.78 3.07 -28.08
CA ARG A 147 -8.70 2.25 -28.69
C ARG A 147 -7.38 2.33 -27.92
N HIS A 148 -7.07 3.49 -27.35
CA HIS A 148 -5.87 3.69 -26.53
C HIS A 148 -5.88 2.80 -25.28
N ILE A 149 -7.06 2.47 -24.72
CA ILE A 149 -7.20 1.52 -23.61
C ILE A 149 -6.85 0.10 -24.05
N ALA A 150 -7.30 -0.32 -25.24
CA ALA A 150 -6.95 -1.63 -25.79
C ALA A 150 -5.43 -1.78 -25.96
N ARG A 151 -4.77 -0.74 -26.50
CA ARG A 151 -3.30 -0.69 -26.66
C ARG A 151 -2.58 -0.76 -25.32
N PHE A 152 -3.02 0.06 -24.36
CA PHE A 152 -2.51 0.08 -22.99
C PHE A 152 -2.60 -1.31 -22.35
N PHE A 153 -3.80 -1.90 -22.33
CA PHE A 153 -4.08 -3.13 -21.60
C PHE A 153 -3.33 -4.32 -22.20
N LEU A 154 -3.33 -4.46 -23.53
CA LEU A 154 -2.53 -5.49 -24.21
C LEU A 154 -1.05 -5.36 -23.87
N THR A 155 -0.49 -4.15 -23.97
CA THR A 155 0.93 -3.94 -23.68
C THR A 155 1.24 -4.26 -22.21
N ALA A 156 0.39 -3.83 -21.29
CA ALA A 156 0.60 -4.04 -19.87
C ALA A 156 0.60 -5.53 -19.48
N CYS A 157 -0.34 -6.31 -19.99
CA CYS A 157 -0.41 -7.75 -19.73
C CYS A 157 0.73 -8.53 -20.38
N TYR A 158 1.28 -8.07 -21.52
CA TYR A 158 2.34 -8.78 -22.25
C TYR A 158 3.76 -8.37 -21.84
N THR A 159 3.92 -7.25 -21.12
CA THR A 159 5.25 -6.73 -20.75
C THR A 159 5.45 -6.56 -19.25
N GLY A 160 4.37 -6.59 -18.46
CA GLY A 160 4.42 -6.30 -17.01
C GLY A 160 5.00 -4.92 -16.69
N THR A 161 4.90 -3.98 -17.64
CA THR A 161 5.45 -2.63 -17.51
C THR A 161 4.53 -1.75 -16.66
N ARG A 162 5.12 -0.86 -15.85
CA ARG A 162 4.35 0.08 -15.02
C ARG A 162 3.55 1.03 -15.91
N THR A 163 2.34 1.35 -15.46
CA THR A 163 1.36 2.14 -16.22
C THR A 163 1.93 3.45 -16.77
N GLU A 164 2.65 4.21 -15.95
CA GLU A 164 3.26 5.48 -16.35
C GLU A 164 4.24 5.32 -17.52
N ARG A 165 5.06 4.26 -17.52
CA ARG A 165 6.00 4.00 -18.62
C ARG A 165 5.29 3.66 -19.92
N ILE A 166 4.15 2.96 -19.84
CA ILE A 166 3.32 2.63 -21.01
C ILE A 166 2.62 3.89 -21.54
N GLU A 167 2.06 4.71 -20.66
CA GLU A 167 1.32 5.92 -21.01
C GLU A 167 2.23 7.00 -21.65
N GLN A 168 3.51 7.03 -21.28
CA GLN A 168 4.51 7.95 -21.85
C GLN A 168 5.32 7.36 -23.02
N ALA A 169 5.09 6.10 -23.40
CA ALA A 169 5.90 5.44 -24.41
C ALA A 169 5.65 5.99 -25.82
N SER A 170 6.74 6.33 -26.50
CA SER A 170 6.74 6.79 -27.89
C SER A 170 7.25 5.71 -28.83
N PHE A 171 6.71 5.64 -30.06
CA PHE A 171 7.31 4.85 -31.14
C PHE A 171 8.51 5.54 -31.80
N VAL A 172 8.71 6.83 -31.49
CA VAL A 172 9.85 7.64 -31.95
C VAL A 172 10.73 7.97 -30.74
N LYS A 173 12.06 7.94 -30.90
CA LYS A 173 12.98 8.29 -29.82
C LYS A 173 12.85 9.78 -29.54
N GLU A 174 12.28 10.12 -28.39
CA GLU A 174 12.07 11.49 -27.91
C GLU A 174 12.77 11.67 -26.58
N ASP A 175 13.38 12.83 -26.38
CA ASP A 175 14.13 13.14 -25.15
C ASP A 175 13.24 13.05 -23.90
N GLY A 176 13.82 12.48 -22.83
CA GLY A 176 13.16 12.35 -21.53
C GLY A 176 11.99 11.36 -21.48
N ARG A 177 11.82 10.45 -22.47
CA ARG A 177 10.66 9.53 -22.54
C ARG A 177 11.02 8.07 -22.79
N PRO A 178 10.19 7.12 -22.32
CA PRO A 178 10.28 5.73 -22.76
C PRO A 178 10.08 5.59 -24.27
N TRP A 179 10.85 4.71 -24.90
CA TRP A 179 10.88 4.55 -26.35
C TRP A 179 10.73 3.08 -26.77
N ILE A 180 9.91 2.84 -27.79
CA ILE A 180 9.69 1.53 -28.41
C ILE A 180 10.41 1.49 -29.75
N ASP A 181 11.50 0.74 -29.79
CA ASP A 181 12.21 0.42 -31.03
C ASP A 181 11.47 -0.71 -31.76
N LEU A 182 10.71 -0.33 -32.79
CA LEU A 182 9.93 -1.28 -33.59
C LEU A 182 10.77 -2.12 -34.54
N GLU A 183 11.99 -1.68 -34.86
CA GLU A 183 12.91 -2.40 -35.73
C GLU A 183 13.55 -3.55 -34.96
N ARG A 184 14.20 -3.21 -33.83
CA ARG A 184 14.86 -4.18 -32.95
C ARG A 184 13.89 -4.95 -32.06
N GLY A 185 12.67 -4.47 -31.89
CA GLY A 185 11.66 -5.09 -31.04
C GLY A 185 11.96 -4.94 -29.55
N ILE A 186 12.52 -3.79 -29.16
CA ILE A 186 12.92 -3.50 -27.77
C ILE A 186 12.06 -2.35 -27.22
N PHE A 187 11.56 -2.51 -26.01
CA PHE A 187 10.93 -1.42 -25.26
C PHE A 187 11.90 -0.91 -24.20
N TYR A 188 12.46 0.28 -24.45
CA TYR A 188 13.26 1.05 -23.49
C TYR A 188 12.30 1.79 -22.55
N ARG A 189 12.18 1.30 -21.32
CA ARG A 189 11.13 1.74 -20.38
C ARG A 189 11.54 2.91 -19.48
N ALA A 190 12.79 3.34 -19.56
CA ALA A 190 13.33 4.54 -18.95
C ALA A 190 14.15 5.29 -20.01
N TRP A 191 14.29 6.60 -19.83
CA TRP A 191 15.21 7.39 -20.63
C TRP A 191 16.66 7.14 -20.20
N GLU A 192 17.60 7.35 -21.11
CA GLU A 192 19.03 7.25 -20.81
C GLU A 192 19.44 8.32 -19.79
N GLY A 193 20.13 7.91 -18.73
CA GLY A 193 20.47 8.81 -17.62
C GLY A 193 19.31 9.18 -16.69
N GLU A 194 18.11 8.60 -16.88
CA GLU A 194 16.99 8.82 -15.96
C GLU A 194 17.28 8.17 -14.60
N LEU A 195 17.12 8.93 -13.51
CA LEU A 195 17.19 8.38 -12.16
C LEU A 195 15.97 7.49 -11.88
N VAL A 196 16.19 6.18 -11.95
CA VAL A 196 15.16 5.16 -11.68
C VAL A 196 15.40 4.56 -10.30
N PRO A 197 14.41 4.60 -9.37
CA PRO A 197 14.56 3.96 -8.07
C PRO A 197 14.78 2.45 -8.20
N GLU A 198 15.62 1.86 -7.35
CA GLU A 198 15.96 0.43 -7.36
C GLU A 198 14.74 -0.49 -7.18
N ASN A 199 13.75 -0.07 -6.40
CA ASN A 199 12.50 -0.81 -6.23
C ASN A 199 11.50 -0.58 -7.39
N LYS A 200 11.82 0.33 -8.32
CA LYS A 200 11.01 0.73 -9.47
C LYS A 200 11.75 0.62 -10.79
N ARG A 201 12.71 -0.31 -10.91
CA ARG A 201 13.45 -0.62 -12.14
C ARG A 201 12.56 -0.67 -13.38
N ALA A 202 13.11 -0.17 -14.46
CA ALA A 202 12.44 -0.01 -15.75
C ALA A 202 13.42 -0.39 -16.87
N ASP A 203 14.07 -1.53 -16.71
CA ASP A 203 15.10 -1.99 -17.64
C ASP A 203 14.49 -2.28 -19.02
N PRO A 204 15.28 -2.19 -20.10
CA PRO A 204 14.82 -2.53 -21.44
C PRO A 204 14.35 -3.99 -21.51
N ILE A 205 13.32 -4.25 -22.32
CA ILE A 205 12.78 -5.59 -22.53
C ILE A 205 12.57 -5.90 -24.00
N ARG A 206 12.68 -7.19 -24.37
CA ARG A 206 12.23 -7.67 -25.67
C ARG A 206 10.71 -7.70 -25.73
N ILE A 207 10.13 -7.24 -26.82
CA ILE A 207 8.68 -7.20 -27.02
C ILE A 207 8.22 -8.56 -27.58
N PRO A 208 7.23 -9.23 -26.96
CA PRO A 208 6.69 -10.46 -27.52
C PRO A 208 6.20 -10.28 -28.96
N GLN A 209 6.52 -11.22 -29.85
CA GLN A 209 6.36 -11.06 -31.31
C GLN A 209 4.94 -10.66 -31.75
N ARG A 210 3.91 -11.24 -31.13
CA ARG A 210 2.50 -10.88 -31.42
C ARG A 210 2.17 -9.44 -31.04
N LEU A 211 2.70 -8.95 -29.92
CA LEU A 211 2.54 -7.57 -29.50
C LEU A 211 3.32 -6.63 -30.43
N LEU A 212 4.55 -7.01 -30.82
CA LEU A 212 5.37 -6.23 -31.75
C LEU A 212 4.67 -6.04 -33.10
N ALA A 213 4.05 -7.09 -33.64
CA ALA A 213 3.25 -6.99 -34.86
C ALA A 213 2.08 -6.00 -34.73
N HIS A 214 1.40 -5.99 -33.58
CA HIS A 214 0.36 -4.99 -33.30
C HIS A 214 0.92 -3.57 -33.22
N MET A 215 2.04 -3.37 -32.52
CA MET A 215 2.69 -2.07 -32.38
C MET A 215 3.15 -1.50 -33.73
N ARG A 216 3.79 -2.32 -34.57
CA ARG A 216 4.16 -1.95 -35.96
C ARG A 216 2.94 -1.51 -36.76
N ARG A 217 1.84 -2.25 -36.68
CA ARG A 217 0.58 -1.88 -37.34
C ARG A 217 -0.02 -0.59 -36.80
N TRP A 218 0.02 -0.37 -35.48
CA TRP A 218 -0.49 0.85 -34.87
C TRP A 218 0.31 2.06 -35.34
N HIS A 219 1.64 1.96 -35.35
CA HIS A 219 2.53 3.02 -35.84
C HIS A 219 2.31 3.33 -37.32
N ARG A 220 2.24 2.30 -38.18
CA ARG A 220 1.91 2.45 -39.61
C ARG A 220 0.57 3.15 -39.84
N ASN A 221 -0.40 2.95 -38.94
CA ASN A 221 -1.71 3.60 -38.98
C ASN A 221 -1.69 5.03 -38.37
N GLY A 222 -0.51 5.63 -38.20
CA GLY A 222 -0.34 7.02 -37.78
C GLY A 222 -0.15 7.22 -36.28
N ALA A 223 -0.01 6.16 -35.49
CA ALA A 223 0.24 6.31 -34.05
C ALA A 223 1.66 6.78 -33.79
N ARG A 224 1.82 7.88 -33.05
CA ARG A 224 3.13 8.35 -32.59
C ARG A 224 3.43 7.83 -31.20
N TYR A 225 2.44 7.79 -30.33
CA TYR A 225 2.56 7.26 -28.97
C TYR A 225 1.77 5.96 -28.83
N LEU A 226 2.24 5.08 -27.94
CA LEU A 226 1.57 3.81 -27.68
C LEU A 226 0.14 4.02 -27.18
N VAL A 227 -0.03 4.96 -26.24
CA VAL A 227 -1.31 5.35 -25.67
C VAL A 227 -1.55 6.82 -26.00
N GLU A 228 -2.32 7.08 -27.06
CA GLU A 228 -2.54 8.44 -27.57
C GLU A 228 -4.01 8.77 -27.78
N TRP A 229 -4.32 10.05 -27.68
CA TRP A 229 -5.59 10.65 -28.09
C TRP A 229 -5.31 11.94 -28.83
N ASN A 230 -5.86 12.08 -30.05
CA ASN A 230 -5.61 13.24 -30.92
C ASN A 230 -4.11 13.60 -31.05
N GLY A 231 -3.26 12.58 -31.25
CA GLY A 231 -1.82 12.75 -31.45
C GLY A 231 -1.02 13.11 -30.19
N LYS A 232 -1.64 13.12 -29.00
CA LYS A 232 -0.96 13.41 -27.72
C LYS A 232 -0.97 12.18 -26.81
N PRO A 233 0.08 11.95 -26.00
CA PRO A 233 0.08 10.88 -25.01
C PRO A 233 -0.96 11.17 -23.93
N VAL A 234 -1.69 10.15 -23.48
CA VAL A 234 -2.77 10.31 -22.50
C VAL A 234 -2.77 9.24 -21.41
N GLY A 235 -3.23 9.65 -20.22
CA GLY A 235 -3.54 8.73 -19.15
C GLY A 235 -4.84 7.96 -19.39
N THR A 236 -4.91 6.73 -18.87
CA THR A 236 -6.04 5.82 -19.08
C THR A 236 -6.98 5.71 -17.86
N ALA A 237 -6.60 6.25 -16.70
CA ALA A 237 -7.25 5.97 -15.41
C ALA A 237 -8.78 6.06 -15.42
N SER A 238 -9.33 7.24 -15.75
CA SER A 238 -10.78 7.47 -15.67
C SER A 238 -11.54 6.64 -16.69
N ALA A 239 -11.02 6.55 -17.92
CA ALA A 239 -11.68 5.82 -19.00
C ALA A 239 -11.61 4.29 -18.77
N PHE A 240 -10.49 3.79 -18.24
CA PHE A 240 -10.31 2.40 -17.85
C PHE A 240 -11.26 2.00 -16.73
N PHE A 241 -11.39 2.83 -15.69
CA PHE A 241 -12.27 2.54 -14.56
C PHE A 241 -13.74 2.40 -15.00
N ARG A 242 -14.23 3.32 -15.84
CA ARG A 242 -15.59 3.26 -16.40
C ARG A 242 -15.78 2.00 -17.22
N MET A 243 -14.87 1.73 -18.16
CA MET A 243 -14.92 0.52 -18.99
C MET A 243 -14.90 -0.76 -18.17
N LEU A 244 -14.07 -0.83 -17.13
CA LEU A 244 -13.97 -2.01 -16.30
C LEU A 244 -15.31 -2.32 -15.61
N LYS A 245 -16.04 -1.29 -15.17
CA LYS A 245 -17.38 -1.43 -14.60
C LYS A 245 -18.39 -1.91 -15.65
N ASP A 246 -18.30 -1.41 -16.88
CA ASP A 246 -19.21 -1.80 -17.97
C ASP A 246 -18.97 -3.26 -18.41
N VAL A 247 -17.70 -3.68 -18.46
CA VAL A 247 -17.29 -5.00 -18.97
C VAL A 247 -17.39 -6.10 -17.90
N ILE A 248 -17.13 -5.74 -16.64
CA ILE A 248 -17.22 -6.63 -15.48
C ILE A 248 -18.17 -5.97 -14.46
N PRO A 249 -19.50 -6.11 -14.66
CA PRO A 249 -20.49 -5.46 -13.82
C PRO A 249 -20.53 -6.03 -12.41
N ASP A 250 -20.22 -7.32 -12.26
CA ASP A 250 -20.15 -7.99 -10.96
C ASP A 250 -19.06 -7.35 -10.09
N GLU A 251 -19.46 -6.82 -8.93
CA GLU A 251 -18.57 -6.12 -8.03
C GLU A 251 -17.54 -7.05 -7.38
N LEU A 252 -17.91 -8.29 -7.08
CA LEU A 252 -17.05 -9.25 -6.42
C LEU A 252 -15.93 -9.73 -7.34
N GLU A 253 -16.22 -9.97 -8.62
CA GLU A 253 -15.23 -10.26 -9.66
C GLU A 253 -14.30 -9.08 -9.89
N ARG A 254 -14.86 -7.86 -9.98
CA ARG A 254 -14.12 -6.63 -10.25
C ARG A 254 -13.29 -6.17 -9.06
N LYS A 255 -13.62 -6.58 -7.83
CA LYS A 255 -12.95 -6.13 -6.59
C LYS A 255 -11.45 -6.41 -6.65
N GLY A 256 -10.65 -5.33 -6.60
CA GLY A 256 -9.19 -5.41 -6.65
C GLY A 256 -8.60 -5.43 -8.07
N LEU A 257 -9.42 -5.46 -9.11
CA LEU A 257 -9.00 -5.26 -10.50
C LEU A 257 -8.97 -3.78 -10.83
N ASN A 258 -7.86 -3.33 -11.43
CA ASN A 258 -7.69 -2.00 -11.99
C ASN A 258 -6.55 -2.01 -13.01
N ARG A 259 -6.23 -0.86 -13.59
CA ARG A 259 -5.14 -0.72 -14.58
C ARG A 259 -3.77 -1.17 -14.07
N HIS A 260 -3.52 -1.09 -12.76
CA HIS A 260 -2.26 -1.53 -12.13
C HIS A 260 -2.23 -3.05 -11.88
N SER A 261 -3.40 -3.70 -11.83
CA SER A 261 -3.51 -5.16 -11.74
C SER A 261 -2.91 -5.87 -12.96
N THR A 262 -2.74 -5.18 -14.10
CA THR A 262 -2.14 -5.75 -15.32
C THR A 262 -0.70 -6.23 -15.14
N LYS A 263 0.13 -5.57 -14.32
CA LYS A 263 1.48 -6.07 -14.00
C LYS A 263 1.41 -7.34 -13.16
N HIS A 264 0.48 -7.41 -12.19
CA HIS A 264 0.21 -8.63 -11.42
C HIS A 264 -0.27 -9.75 -12.34
N THR A 265 -1.14 -9.45 -13.31
CA THR A 265 -1.56 -10.41 -14.34
C THR A 265 -0.40 -10.94 -15.16
N ALA A 266 0.48 -10.07 -15.66
CA ALA A 266 1.65 -10.50 -16.41
C ALA A 266 2.54 -11.44 -15.58
N ALA A 267 2.82 -11.06 -14.33
CA ALA A 267 3.63 -11.86 -13.41
C ALA A 267 2.98 -13.22 -13.13
N THR A 268 1.69 -13.24 -12.76
CA THR A 268 0.97 -14.48 -12.50
C THR A 268 0.92 -15.39 -13.73
N TRP A 269 0.62 -14.87 -14.93
CA TRP A 269 0.58 -15.68 -16.15
C TRP A 269 1.94 -16.27 -16.52
N LEU A 270 3.02 -15.50 -16.36
CA LEU A 270 4.38 -16.02 -16.57
C LEU A 270 4.73 -17.10 -15.53
N MET A 271 4.39 -16.90 -14.26
CA MET A 271 4.61 -17.94 -13.24
C MET A 271 3.81 -19.21 -13.55
N MET A 272 2.54 -19.08 -13.96
CA MET A 272 1.70 -20.21 -14.35
C MET A 272 2.23 -20.96 -15.58
N SER A 273 2.99 -20.29 -16.45
CA SER A 273 3.59 -20.95 -17.62
C SER A 273 4.74 -21.91 -17.28
N GLY A 274 5.26 -21.86 -16.05
CA GLY A 274 6.35 -22.75 -15.61
C GLY A 274 7.74 -22.35 -16.10
N GLU A 275 7.88 -21.15 -16.67
CA GLU A 275 9.16 -20.61 -17.13
C GLU A 275 10.12 -20.34 -15.96
N ASN A 276 11.41 -20.29 -16.24
CA ASN A 276 12.43 -20.06 -15.22
C ASN A 276 12.18 -18.75 -14.47
N THR A 277 12.19 -18.82 -13.14
CA THR A 277 11.82 -17.68 -12.27
C THR A 277 12.78 -16.50 -12.41
N SER A 278 14.05 -16.76 -12.73
CA SER A 278 15.07 -15.73 -12.96
C SER A 278 14.82 -14.97 -14.26
N ASP A 279 14.48 -15.70 -15.33
CA ASP A 279 14.13 -15.09 -16.63
C ASP A 279 12.85 -14.24 -16.51
N ILE A 280 11.84 -14.73 -15.78
CA ILE A 280 10.62 -13.97 -15.49
C ILE A 280 10.96 -12.69 -14.70
N ALA A 281 11.81 -12.80 -13.68
CA ALA A 281 12.22 -11.67 -12.85
C ALA A 281 12.96 -10.60 -13.66
N GLY A 282 13.90 -11.03 -14.51
CA GLY A 282 14.61 -10.17 -15.47
C GLY A 282 13.64 -9.47 -16.43
N PHE A 283 12.71 -10.22 -17.04
CA PHE A 283 11.70 -9.67 -17.94
C PHE A 283 10.80 -8.62 -17.26
N LEU A 284 10.42 -8.84 -16.01
CA LEU A 284 9.55 -7.92 -15.26
C LEU A 284 10.29 -6.78 -14.56
N SER A 285 11.62 -6.76 -14.61
CA SER A 285 12.52 -5.87 -13.85
C SER A 285 12.17 -5.82 -12.36
N ILE A 286 12.01 -7.00 -11.76
CA ILE A 286 11.83 -7.14 -10.31
C ILE A 286 12.83 -8.16 -9.78
N ASP A 287 13.11 -8.07 -8.48
CA ASP A 287 14.00 -9.02 -7.83
C ASP A 287 13.34 -10.41 -7.77
N GLU A 288 14.11 -11.47 -7.97
CA GLU A 288 13.59 -12.84 -8.03
C GLU A 288 12.99 -13.27 -6.69
N ARG A 289 13.62 -12.89 -5.56
CA ARG A 289 13.07 -13.15 -4.23
C ARG A 289 11.72 -12.46 -4.06
N THR A 290 11.58 -11.23 -4.55
CA THR A 290 10.30 -10.50 -4.57
C THR A 290 9.26 -11.21 -5.46
N LEU A 291 9.64 -11.68 -6.64
CA LEU A 291 8.76 -12.45 -7.53
C LEU A 291 8.27 -13.72 -6.83
N ARG A 292 9.17 -14.53 -6.26
CA ARG A 292 8.83 -15.77 -5.54
C ARG A 292 7.92 -15.50 -4.34
N LYS A 293 8.23 -14.47 -3.54
CA LYS A 293 7.42 -14.08 -2.38
C LYS A 293 5.97 -13.78 -2.75
N HIS A 294 5.74 -13.12 -3.87
CA HIS A 294 4.41 -12.64 -4.24
C HIS A 294 3.65 -13.56 -5.19
N TYR A 295 4.33 -14.30 -6.07
CA TYR A 295 3.72 -15.08 -7.15
C TYR A 295 4.22 -16.52 -7.23
N GLY A 296 5.17 -16.92 -6.38
CA GLY A 296 5.74 -18.28 -6.36
C GLY A 296 4.70 -19.39 -6.30
N HIS A 297 3.61 -19.13 -5.58
CA HIS A 297 2.51 -20.09 -5.41
C HIS A 297 1.71 -20.40 -6.67
N HIS A 298 1.87 -19.62 -7.73
CA HIS A 298 1.26 -19.88 -9.03
C HIS A 298 2.13 -20.75 -9.95
N HIS A 299 3.39 -21.00 -9.58
CA HIS A 299 4.29 -21.82 -10.39
C HIS A 299 3.89 -23.30 -10.32
N PRO A 300 3.84 -24.04 -11.43
CA PRO A 300 3.58 -25.48 -11.43
C PRO A 300 4.51 -26.25 -10.48
N ASP A 301 5.80 -25.89 -10.46
CA ASP A 301 6.79 -26.52 -9.59
C ASP A 301 6.79 -26.02 -8.13
N HIS A 302 5.81 -25.21 -7.70
CA HIS A 302 5.81 -24.63 -6.33
C HIS A 302 5.90 -25.68 -5.22
N GLN A 303 5.53 -26.94 -5.50
CA GLN A 303 5.53 -28.05 -4.55
C GLN A 303 5.97 -29.39 -5.18
N ARG A 304 6.63 -29.37 -6.36
CA ARG A 304 6.91 -30.60 -7.12
C ARG A 304 7.64 -31.67 -6.30
N ASP A 305 8.62 -31.24 -5.51
CA ASP A 305 9.48 -32.16 -4.76
C ASP A 305 8.95 -32.45 -3.33
N ILE A 306 7.82 -31.84 -2.94
CA ILE A 306 7.16 -32.11 -1.66
C ILE A 306 6.55 -33.50 -1.68
N ASP A 307 5.83 -33.85 -2.75
CA ASP A 307 5.22 -35.18 -2.90
C ASP A 307 6.27 -36.29 -2.86
N ALA A 308 7.34 -36.16 -3.63
CA ALA A 308 8.44 -37.12 -3.65
C ALA A 308 9.10 -37.29 -2.27
N SER A 309 9.15 -36.23 -1.46
CA SER A 309 9.69 -36.28 -0.10
C SER A 309 8.85 -37.16 0.82
N PHE A 310 7.51 -37.12 0.71
CA PHE A 310 6.62 -38.00 1.45
C PHE A 310 6.62 -39.43 0.89
N THR A 311 6.53 -39.57 -0.44
CA THR A 311 6.44 -40.87 -1.12
C THR A 311 7.71 -41.72 -0.93
N THR A 312 8.90 -41.10 -0.93
CA THR A 312 10.17 -41.81 -0.71
C THR A 312 10.54 -41.97 0.77
N GLY A 313 9.68 -41.55 1.70
CA GLY A 313 9.93 -41.60 3.14
C GLY A 313 11.10 -40.72 3.59
N ARG A 314 11.52 -39.74 2.77
CA ARG A 314 12.54 -38.75 3.16
C ARG A 314 11.99 -37.78 4.19
N ALA A 315 10.74 -37.35 4.02
CA ALA A 315 10.00 -36.58 5.00
C ALA A 315 9.81 -37.44 6.26
N GLY A 316 10.28 -36.96 7.41
CA GLY A 316 10.25 -37.70 8.68
C GLY A 316 11.46 -38.59 8.95
N ARG A 317 12.39 -38.76 8.00
CA ARG A 317 13.61 -39.54 8.23
C ARG A 317 14.59 -38.74 9.08
N ILE A 318 14.93 -39.26 10.25
CA ILE A 318 16.01 -38.73 11.09
C ILE A 318 17.33 -38.99 10.36
N GLN A 319 17.97 -37.95 9.83
CA GLN A 319 19.26 -38.06 9.14
C GLN A 319 20.46 -38.22 10.09
N SER A 320 20.23 -38.11 11.41
CA SER A 320 21.25 -38.39 12.43
C SER A 320 21.43 -39.89 12.62
N ARG A 321 22.69 -40.37 12.65
CA ARG A 321 23.04 -41.74 13.07
C ARG A 321 22.67 -42.04 14.52
N ASN A 322 22.41 -41.01 15.32
CA ASN A 322 21.99 -41.12 16.71
C ASN A 322 20.58 -40.52 16.86
N PRO A 323 19.52 -41.35 16.96
CA PRO A 323 18.14 -40.89 17.03
C PRO A 323 17.83 -40.05 18.28
N HIS A 324 18.67 -40.12 19.33
CA HIS A 324 18.52 -39.33 20.56
C HIS A 324 19.05 -37.89 20.47
N LYS A 325 19.69 -37.50 19.35
CA LYS A 325 20.18 -36.12 19.11
C LYS A 325 19.22 -35.23 18.31
N VAL A 326 18.05 -35.74 17.94
CA VAL A 326 17.02 -34.89 17.32
C VAL A 326 16.52 -33.94 18.39
N GLN A 327 16.84 -32.65 18.25
CA GLN A 327 16.27 -31.61 19.10
C GLN A 327 14.76 -31.57 18.86
N VAL A 328 14.01 -32.26 19.71
CA VAL A 328 12.59 -31.96 19.88
C VAL A 328 12.57 -30.57 20.50
N PRO A 329 11.85 -29.59 19.92
CA PRO A 329 11.61 -28.33 20.61
C PRO A 329 11.12 -28.69 22.01
N PRO A 330 11.65 -28.07 23.08
CA PRO A 330 11.12 -28.33 24.41
C PRO A 330 9.60 -28.19 24.33
N PRO A 331 8.82 -29.05 25.03
CA PRO A 331 7.39 -28.82 25.14
C PRO A 331 7.23 -27.34 25.49
N VAL A 332 6.35 -26.64 24.76
CA VAL A 332 6.04 -25.25 25.07
C VAL A 332 5.73 -25.27 26.54
N SER A 333 6.66 -24.79 27.37
CA SER A 333 6.46 -24.73 28.79
C SER A 333 5.15 -23.98 28.92
N GLU A 334 4.17 -24.54 29.61
CA GLU A 334 3.09 -23.76 30.15
C GLU A 334 3.77 -22.69 31.03
N THR A 335 4.18 -21.60 30.40
CA THR A 335 4.41 -20.35 31.07
C THR A 335 3.09 -20.09 31.72
N THR A 336 3.05 -20.31 33.03
CA THR A 336 2.01 -19.92 33.96
C THR A 336 1.40 -18.64 33.41
N SER A 337 0.16 -18.77 32.92
CA SER A 337 -0.37 -17.83 31.97
C SER A 337 -0.34 -16.42 32.59
N GLY A 338 0.06 -15.42 31.81
CA GLY A 338 -0.08 -14.02 32.21
C GLY A 338 -1.53 -13.61 32.53
N ALA A 339 -2.51 -14.52 32.40
CA ALA A 339 -3.89 -14.32 32.79
C ALA A 339 -4.07 -14.33 34.32
N ASP A 340 -3.33 -15.14 35.07
CA ASP A 340 -3.45 -15.19 36.54
C ASP A 340 -2.87 -13.94 37.20
N LEU A 341 -1.70 -13.50 36.73
CA LEU A 341 -1.09 -12.23 37.17
C LEU A 341 -1.92 -11.00 36.76
N ALA A 342 -2.62 -11.07 35.61
CA ALA A 342 -3.51 -10.02 35.14
C ALA A 342 -4.89 -10.04 35.84
N ALA A 343 -5.31 -11.17 36.40
CA ALA A 343 -6.49 -11.29 37.23
C ALA A 343 -6.21 -10.75 38.65
N GLU A 344 -5.05 -11.08 39.23
CA GLU A 344 -4.58 -10.49 40.48
C GLU A 344 -4.42 -8.97 40.38
N ARG A 345 -3.80 -8.46 39.31
CA ARG A 345 -3.66 -7.02 39.12
C ARG A 345 -5.00 -6.32 38.88
N ARG A 346 -5.96 -6.95 38.19
CA ARG A 346 -7.32 -6.41 38.04
C ARG A 346 -8.08 -6.38 39.35
N LYS A 347 -7.94 -7.42 40.18
CA LYS A 347 -8.55 -7.49 41.51
C LYS A 347 -7.96 -6.43 42.44
N ALA A 348 -6.64 -6.25 42.44
CA ALA A 348 -5.98 -5.20 43.21
C ALA A 348 -6.38 -3.77 42.79
N ILE A 349 -6.63 -3.54 41.49
CA ILE A 349 -7.10 -2.24 40.99
C ILE A 349 -8.58 -2.01 41.34
N LEU A 350 -9.43 -3.03 41.25
CA LEU A 350 -10.84 -2.93 41.63
C LEU A 350 -11.01 -2.76 43.16
N ASP A 351 -10.23 -3.48 43.96
CA ASP A 351 -10.19 -3.31 45.43
C ASP A 351 -9.71 -1.91 45.85
N TYR A 352 -8.94 -1.21 45.00
CA TYR A 352 -8.50 0.17 45.23
C TYR A 352 -9.54 1.21 44.79
N ILE A 353 -10.35 0.90 43.78
CA ILE A 353 -11.43 1.75 43.27
C ILE A 353 -12.64 1.73 44.21
N ASP A 354 -12.91 0.61 44.88
CA ASP A 354 -13.97 0.51 45.91
C ASP A 354 -13.65 1.25 47.22
N ILE A 355 -12.44 1.80 47.36
CA ILE A 355 -12.00 2.61 48.52
C ILE A 355 -12.24 4.12 48.30
N VAL A 356 -12.66 4.55 47.10
CA VAL A 356 -12.67 5.97 46.67
C VAL A 356 -13.87 6.79 47.19
N ASP A 357 -14.59 6.32 48.21
CA ASP A 357 -15.51 7.15 49.00
C ASP A 357 -14.94 7.54 50.39
N GLY A 358 -13.66 7.28 50.64
CA GLY A 358 -12.96 7.66 51.88
C GLY A 358 -12.32 9.06 51.84
N PRO A 359 -12.24 9.78 52.98
CA PRO A 359 -11.53 11.06 53.08
C PRO A 359 -10.03 10.95 52.76
N LEU A 360 -9.47 11.93 52.04
CA LEU A 360 -8.04 12.04 51.67
C LEU A 360 -7.07 11.97 52.87
N GLU A 361 -7.53 12.35 54.05
CA GLU A 361 -6.74 12.41 55.31
C GLU A 361 -6.28 11.01 55.79
N LEU A 362 -6.94 9.94 55.36
CA LEU A 362 -6.59 8.56 55.73
C LEU A 362 -5.37 7.99 54.98
N ILE A 363 -4.89 8.68 53.94
CA ILE A 363 -3.69 8.27 53.18
C ILE A 363 -2.46 8.23 54.10
N HIS A 364 -2.31 9.20 54.99
CA HIS A 364 -1.16 9.28 55.90
C HIS A 364 -1.17 8.19 56.97
N VAL A 365 -2.35 7.75 57.41
CA VAL A 365 -2.48 6.62 58.34
C VAL A 365 -2.03 5.32 57.66
N VAL A 366 -2.42 5.10 56.40
CA VAL A 366 -2.01 3.93 55.61
C VAL A 366 -0.51 3.93 55.30
N GLU A 367 0.07 5.10 54.99
CA GLU A 367 1.51 5.23 54.72
C GLU A 367 2.37 5.02 55.98
N SER A 368 1.82 5.27 57.16
CA SER A 368 2.52 5.14 58.44
C SER A 368 2.40 3.77 59.11
N ALA A 369 1.54 2.88 58.59
CA ALA A 369 1.24 1.58 59.20
C ALA A 369 2.23 0.48 58.73
N PRO A 370 2.80 -0.33 59.64
CA PRO A 370 3.64 -1.48 59.28
C PRO A 370 2.88 -2.52 58.46
N ASP A 371 3.59 -3.23 57.56
CA ASP A 371 2.99 -4.20 56.62
C ASP A 371 2.17 -5.31 57.30
N GLU A 372 2.57 -5.72 58.51
CA GLU A 372 1.91 -6.78 59.29
C GLU A 372 0.52 -6.34 59.81
N GLU A 373 0.27 -5.05 59.94
CA GLU A 373 -0.98 -4.49 60.49
C GLU A 373 -1.97 -4.01 59.42
N LEU A 374 -1.56 -4.01 58.14
CA LEU A 374 -2.38 -3.54 57.01
C LEU A 374 -3.68 -4.35 56.83
N SER A 375 -3.69 -5.63 57.21
CA SER A 375 -4.89 -6.48 57.12
C SER A 375 -5.99 -6.04 58.11
N VAL A 376 -5.58 -5.64 59.32
CA VAL A 376 -6.47 -5.14 60.38
C VAL A 376 -6.97 -3.73 60.02
N LEU A 377 -6.09 -2.89 59.47
CA LEU A 377 -6.46 -1.56 58.99
C LEU A 377 -7.48 -1.64 57.86
N ARG A 378 -7.31 -2.58 56.91
CA ARG A 378 -8.26 -2.82 55.81
C ARG A 378 -9.66 -3.21 56.30
N GLU A 379 -9.76 -4.07 57.32
CA GLU A 379 -11.06 -4.44 57.89
C GLU A 379 -11.74 -3.28 58.63
N LYS A 380 -10.96 -2.46 59.37
CA LYS A 380 -11.51 -1.27 60.03
C LYS A 380 -11.99 -0.23 59.02
N VAL A 381 -11.24 -0.01 57.93
CA VAL A 381 -11.61 0.89 56.81
C VAL A 381 -12.88 0.40 56.12
N LYS A 382 -12.99 -0.90 55.81
CA LYS A 382 -14.22 -1.48 55.24
C LYS A 382 -15.44 -1.31 56.16
N ARG A 383 -15.23 -1.43 57.48
CA ARG A 383 -16.31 -1.26 58.48
C ARG A 383 -16.74 0.20 58.61
N ALA A 384 -15.81 1.15 58.57
CA ALA A 384 -16.09 2.58 58.55
C ALA A 384 -16.79 3.00 57.25
N ALA A 385 -16.34 2.52 56.10
CA ALA A 385 -16.96 2.76 54.80
C ALA A 385 -18.44 2.32 54.77
N ARG A 386 -18.74 1.13 55.30
CA ARG A 386 -20.13 0.62 55.39
C ARG A 386 -21.00 1.39 56.38
N SER A 387 -20.42 2.06 57.37
CA SER A 387 -21.16 2.76 58.43
C SER A 387 -21.15 4.29 58.29
N GLY A 388 -20.35 4.85 57.37
CA GLY A 388 -20.14 6.29 57.18
C GLY A 388 -19.41 6.99 58.32
N LYS A 389 -18.92 6.25 59.32
CA LYS A 389 -18.30 6.79 60.56
C LYS A 389 -16.79 6.67 60.48
N TRP A 390 -16.15 7.71 59.93
CA TRP A 390 -14.71 7.75 59.67
C TRP A 390 -13.86 8.24 60.86
N GLU A 391 -14.49 8.87 61.86
CA GLU A 391 -13.83 9.43 63.06
C GLU A 391 -13.05 8.40 63.91
N ALA A 392 -13.36 7.11 63.76
CA ALA A 392 -12.67 6.04 64.49
C ALA A 392 -11.34 5.58 63.85
N LEU A 393 -10.98 6.17 62.69
CA LEU A 393 -9.80 5.84 61.88
C LEU A 393 -8.83 7.02 61.69
N LEU A 394 -9.25 8.23 62.03
CA LEU A 394 -8.43 9.43 62.18
C LEU A 394 -7.91 9.49 63.62
#